data_AF-A0A8G1A1S2-F1
#
_entry.id   AF-A0A8G1A1S2-F1
#
_cell.length_a   1.000
_cell.length_b   1.000
_cell.length_c   1.000
_cell.angle_alpha   90.00
_cell.angle_beta   90.00
_cell.angle_gamma   90.00
#
_symmetry.space_group_name_H-M   'P 1'
#
loop_
_entity.id
_entity.type
_entity.pdbx_description
1 polymer ?
#
loop_
_entity_poly.entity_id
_entity_poly.type
_entity_poly.pdbx_seq_one_letter_code
_entity_poly.pdbx_strand_id
1 'polypeptide(L)'
;MGERVENVVVLLVGVILLIGALATTQPFPPFTPGENGEVTTPAPTPESTDTPDTTREIFRYASAEYENQTFTVPVNVTAPPLTVRYTVTPRLITEGPDRVPSPESWFVVRIVDEEGTVVREDGYGTPAGEKGGYSRNEKGTLEVFATGTYTVEVRFNEMIAEVVVGTAGPPLMLPSQGSPSA
;
A
#
# COMPACT_ATOMS: atom_id res chain seq x y z
N MET A 1 11.09 51.24 29.76
CA MET A 1 11.50 51.16 28.34
C MET A 1 11.63 49.68 28.01
N GLY A 2 10.77 49.00 27.27
CA GLY A 2 9.52 49.32 26.59
C GLY A 2 8.69 48.02 26.50
N GLU A 3 7.38 48.19 26.39
CA GLU A 3 6.33 47.19 26.59
C GLU A 3 5.77 46.65 25.25
N ARG A 4 5.30 45.39 25.27
CA ARG A 4 4.22 44.77 24.44
C ARG A 4 4.55 44.54 22.93
N VAL A 5 3.90 43.65 22.16
CA VAL A 5 2.53 43.12 22.20
C VAL A 5 2.48 41.74 21.49
N GLU A 6 1.55 40.90 21.96
CA GLU A 6 1.03 39.65 21.37
C GLU A 6 0.51 39.79 19.92
N ASN A 7 0.48 38.68 19.18
CA ASN A 7 -0.51 38.47 18.10
C ASN A 7 -1.06 37.04 18.19
N VAL A 8 -2.18 36.92 18.90
CA VAL A 8 -3.11 35.80 18.84
C VAL A 8 -4.20 36.19 17.84
N VAL A 9 -4.35 35.46 16.75
CA VAL A 9 -5.58 35.46 15.96
C VAL A 9 -6.18 34.06 16.03
N VAL A 10 -7.16 33.96 16.92
CA VAL A 10 -8.19 32.93 16.95
C VAL A 10 -9.10 33.15 15.74
N LEU A 11 -9.34 32.13 14.93
CA LEU A 11 -10.57 32.03 14.16
C LEU A 11 -11.18 30.66 14.41
N LEU A 12 -12.07 30.67 15.39
CA LEU A 12 -12.98 29.61 15.77
C LEU A 12 -14.31 29.92 15.08
N VAL A 13 -14.94 28.91 14.48
CA VAL A 13 -16.40 28.67 14.44
C VAL A 13 -16.74 27.90 13.16
N GLY A 14 -17.14 26.65 13.36
CA GLY A 14 -17.69 25.78 12.33
C GLY A 14 -18.01 24.39 12.85
N VAL A 15 -18.51 24.28 14.09
CA VAL A 15 -19.10 23.04 14.61
C VAL A 15 -20.43 22.82 13.89
N ILE A 16 -20.53 21.78 13.06
CA ILE A 16 -21.80 21.09 12.82
C ILE A 16 -21.61 19.60 13.08
N LEU A 17 -22.33 19.16 14.09
CA LEU A 17 -22.53 17.81 14.58
C LEU A 17 -23.45 17.01 13.62
N LEU A 18 -23.07 15.74 13.41
CA LEU A 18 -23.89 14.55 13.65
C LEU A 18 -25.05 14.18 12.68
N ILE A 19 -25.09 12.86 12.39
CA ILE A 19 -26.21 11.98 11.96
C ILE A 19 -26.57 11.93 10.47
N GLY A 20 -26.57 10.71 9.91
CA GLY A 20 -27.68 10.29 9.05
C GLY A 20 -27.32 9.40 7.86
N ALA A 21 -27.64 8.11 8.00
CA ALA A 21 -27.43 7.03 7.04
C ALA A 21 -28.27 7.13 5.74
N LEU A 22 -27.80 6.37 4.73
CA LEU A 22 -28.52 5.73 3.60
C LEU A 22 -29.11 6.64 2.50
N ALA A 23 -28.53 6.57 1.29
CA ALA A 23 -29.16 5.97 0.11
C ALA A 23 -28.38 6.31 -1.18
N THR A 24 -27.91 5.24 -1.84
CA THR A 24 -27.77 5.04 -3.29
C THR A 24 -28.01 6.23 -4.23
N THR A 25 -27.00 6.60 -5.02
CA THR A 25 -27.03 6.58 -6.51
C THR A 25 -25.76 7.25 -7.04
N GLN A 26 -24.93 6.49 -7.77
CA GLN A 26 -23.89 7.06 -8.63
C GLN A 26 -24.53 7.82 -9.80
N PRO A 27 -24.07 9.01 -10.16
CA PRO A 27 -24.24 9.52 -11.50
C PRO A 27 -22.98 9.22 -12.31
N PHE A 28 -23.04 8.21 -13.16
CA PHE A 28 -22.20 8.15 -14.35
C PHE A 28 -22.47 9.40 -15.20
N PRO A 29 -21.48 10.22 -15.57
CA PRO A 29 -21.66 11.13 -16.69
C PRO A 29 -21.61 10.36 -18.02
N PRO A 30 -22.38 10.81 -19.04
CA PRO A 30 -22.55 10.09 -20.30
C PRO A 30 -21.30 10.14 -21.19
N PHE A 31 -21.06 9.04 -21.91
CA PHE A 31 -20.06 8.95 -22.98
C PHE A 31 -20.31 10.01 -24.06
N THR A 32 -19.27 10.77 -24.40
CA THR A 32 -19.20 11.58 -25.63
C THR A 32 -18.02 11.04 -26.46
N PRO A 33 -18.21 10.63 -27.73
CA PRO A 33 -17.11 10.10 -28.53
C PRO A 33 -16.36 11.24 -29.23
N GLY A 34 -15.04 11.32 -29.04
CA GLY A 34 -14.18 12.19 -29.84
C GLY A 34 -12.82 12.50 -29.24
N GLU A 35 -11.80 11.84 -29.79
CA GLU A 35 -10.54 12.47 -30.21
C GLU A 35 -9.61 13.04 -29.12
N ASN A 36 -8.78 12.16 -28.54
CA ASN A 36 -7.32 12.16 -28.68
C ASN A 36 -6.71 11.15 -27.70
N GLY A 37 -5.72 10.40 -28.19
CA GLY A 37 -5.11 9.29 -27.47
C GLY A 37 -4.49 9.72 -26.14
N GLU A 38 -5.16 9.38 -25.06
CA GLU A 38 -4.58 9.31 -23.73
C GLU A 38 -4.59 7.83 -23.34
N VAL A 39 -3.40 7.23 -23.27
CA VAL A 39 -3.23 5.94 -22.63
C VAL A 39 -3.50 6.19 -21.15
N THR A 40 -4.73 5.95 -20.71
CA THR A 40 -5.05 5.87 -19.29
C THR A 40 -4.25 4.73 -18.68
N THR A 41 -3.16 5.08 -17.99
CA THR A 41 -2.54 4.21 -17.01
C THR A 41 -3.63 3.75 -16.03
N PRO A 42 -3.84 2.44 -15.83
CA PRO A 42 -4.81 1.98 -14.83
C PRO A 42 -4.32 2.44 -13.45
N ALA A 43 -5.17 3.20 -12.74
CA ALA A 43 -4.91 3.52 -11.34
C ALA A 43 -4.93 2.22 -10.50
N PRO A 44 -4.06 2.08 -9.49
CA PRO A 44 -4.10 0.95 -8.57
C PRO A 44 -5.50 0.85 -7.95
N THR A 45 -6.19 -0.25 -8.24
CA THR A 45 -7.55 -0.49 -7.74
C THR A 45 -7.46 -1.35 -6.49
N PRO A 46 -7.90 -0.87 -5.31
CA PRO A 46 -8.04 -1.73 -4.15
C PRO A 46 -9.16 -2.76 -4.42
N GLU A 47 -8.82 -4.04 -4.46
CA GLU A 47 -9.81 -5.12 -4.50
C GLU A 47 -10.09 -5.57 -3.06
N SER A 48 -11.16 -5.04 -2.45
CA SER A 48 -11.69 -5.55 -1.19
C SER A 48 -12.60 -6.75 -1.48
N THR A 49 -12.14 -7.96 -1.18
CA THR A 49 -12.99 -9.16 -1.27
C THR A 49 -13.90 -9.24 -0.03
N ASP A 50 -15.14 -8.77 -0.16
CA ASP A 50 -16.22 -9.01 0.80
C ASP A 50 -16.57 -10.50 0.82
N THR A 51 -15.93 -11.27 1.71
CA THR A 51 -16.43 -12.58 2.14
C THR A 51 -16.79 -12.51 3.63
N PRO A 52 -18.03 -12.81 4.02
CA PRO A 52 -18.48 -12.65 5.40
C PRO A 52 -17.96 -13.81 6.24
N ASP A 53 -16.81 -13.65 6.92
CA ASP A 53 -16.53 -14.19 8.27
C ASP A 53 -15.10 -13.90 8.79
N THR A 54 -14.27 -13.11 8.12
CA THR A 54 -12.98 -12.69 8.70
C THR A 54 -12.49 -11.44 7.99
N THR A 55 -12.47 -10.28 8.66
CA THR A 55 -11.98 -9.01 8.08
C THR A 55 -10.47 -9.11 7.83
N ARG A 56 -10.08 -9.73 6.71
CA ARG A 56 -8.73 -9.73 6.17
C ARG A 56 -8.66 -8.57 5.20
N GLU A 57 -8.01 -7.48 5.60
CA GLU A 57 -7.72 -6.39 4.67
C GLU A 57 -6.60 -6.89 3.75
N ILE A 58 -6.91 -7.06 2.47
CA ILE A 58 -5.95 -7.49 1.45
C ILE A 58 -5.89 -6.38 0.39
N PHE A 59 -4.72 -5.78 0.22
CA PHE A 59 -4.45 -4.88 -0.89
C PHE A 59 -3.58 -5.61 -1.91
N ARG A 60 -3.94 -5.50 -3.19
CA ARG A 60 -3.16 -6.08 -4.30
C ARG A 60 -2.86 -5.02 -5.34
N TYR A 61 -1.59 -4.91 -5.69
CA TYR A 61 -1.10 -4.16 -6.83
C TYR A 61 -0.48 -5.13 -7.83
N ALA A 62 -0.77 -4.95 -9.11
CA ALA A 62 -0.09 -5.66 -10.19
C ALA A 62 0.04 -4.72 -11.40
N SER A 63 1.25 -4.54 -11.92
CA SER A 63 1.48 -3.88 -13.21
C SER A 63 1.66 -4.92 -14.32
N ALA A 64 1.26 -4.56 -15.54
CA ALA A 64 1.48 -5.38 -16.74
C ALA A 64 2.65 -4.88 -17.59
N GLU A 65 3.13 -3.66 -17.31
CA GLU A 65 4.19 -2.98 -18.05
C GLU A 65 5.28 -2.48 -17.10
N TYR A 66 6.40 -2.03 -17.67
CA TYR A 66 7.47 -1.40 -16.92
C TYR A 66 7.08 0.02 -16.56
N GLU A 67 6.80 0.25 -15.28
CA GLU A 67 6.25 1.51 -14.79
C GLU A 67 7.11 2.13 -13.70
N ASN A 68 6.85 3.40 -13.43
CA ASN A 68 7.41 4.14 -12.30
C ASN A 68 6.25 4.56 -11.41
N GLN A 69 6.20 4.01 -10.19
CA GLN A 69 5.06 4.22 -9.32
C GLN A 69 5.48 4.41 -7.88
N THR A 70 4.67 5.18 -7.15
CA THR A 70 4.71 5.30 -5.71
C THR A 70 3.30 5.23 -5.16
N PHE A 71 3.07 4.40 -4.16
CA PHE A 71 1.80 4.35 -3.44
C PHE A 71 1.99 3.96 -1.98
N THR A 72 0.98 4.25 -1.18
CA THR A 72 0.94 3.92 0.24
C THR A 72 -0.35 3.17 0.56
N VAL A 73 -0.24 2.19 1.46
CA VAL A 73 -1.36 1.39 1.95
C VAL A 73 -1.43 1.57 3.46
N PRO A 74 -2.42 2.31 3.99
CA PRO A 74 -2.66 2.33 5.43
C PRO A 74 -3.20 0.97 5.86
N VAL A 75 -2.68 0.42 6.95
CA VAL A 75 -3.12 -0.87 7.49
C VAL A 75 -3.26 -0.78 9.00
N ASN A 76 -4.41 -1.19 9.52
CA ASN A 76 -4.62 -1.36 10.95
C ASN A 76 -4.52 -2.83 11.33
N VAL A 77 -3.47 -3.19 12.07
CA VAL A 77 -3.19 -4.57 12.47
C VAL A 77 -3.81 -4.83 13.83
N THR A 78 -5.03 -5.37 13.82
CA THR A 78 -5.70 -5.84 15.05
C THR A 78 -5.38 -7.31 15.36
N ALA A 79 -4.94 -8.07 14.35
CA ALA A 79 -4.56 -9.47 14.46
C ALA A 79 -3.27 -9.71 13.65
N PRO A 80 -2.10 -9.87 14.31
CA PRO A 80 -0.85 -10.11 13.62
C PRO A 80 -0.74 -11.54 13.07
N PRO A 81 0.14 -11.78 12.07
CA PRO A 81 1.04 -10.80 11.45
C PRO A 81 0.37 -9.91 10.39
N LEU A 82 0.95 -8.72 10.20
CA LEU A 82 0.96 -8.03 8.91
C LEU A 82 2.00 -8.71 8.02
N THR A 83 1.60 -9.12 6.83
CA THR A 83 2.45 -9.74 5.81
C THR A 83 2.41 -8.92 4.53
N VAL A 84 3.57 -8.56 4.01
CA VAL A 84 3.73 -7.97 2.68
C VAL A 84 4.54 -8.92 1.82
N ARG A 85 3.97 -9.34 0.69
CA ARG A 85 4.64 -10.19 -0.30
C ARG A 85 4.79 -9.42 -1.59
N TYR A 86 5.94 -9.57 -2.24
CA TYR A 86 6.14 -8.97 -3.54
C TYR A 86 6.84 -9.92 -4.50
N THR A 87 6.56 -9.74 -5.79
CA THR A 87 7.34 -10.27 -6.92
C THR A 87 7.58 -9.13 -7.89
N VAL A 88 8.80 -9.01 -8.39
CA VAL A 88 9.19 -7.94 -9.31
C VAL A 88 10.01 -8.49 -10.47
N THR A 89 9.89 -7.86 -11.62
CA THR A 89 10.69 -8.18 -12.81
C THR A 89 11.29 -6.88 -13.35
N PRO A 90 12.62 -6.75 -13.38
CA PRO A 90 13.28 -5.55 -13.89
C PRO A 90 13.18 -5.49 -15.41
N ARG A 91 13.25 -4.27 -15.94
CA ARG A 91 13.43 -4.06 -17.37
C ARG A 91 14.79 -4.60 -17.79
N LEU A 92 14.84 -5.34 -18.89
CA LEU A 92 16.09 -5.82 -19.46
C LEU A 92 16.54 -4.88 -20.58
N ILE A 93 17.81 -4.50 -20.56
CA ILE A 93 18.50 -3.80 -21.64
C ILE A 93 19.51 -4.74 -22.31
N THR A 94 19.91 -4.38 -23.53
CA THR A 94 20.93 -5.12 -24.27
C THR A 94 22.28 -4.44 -24.07
N GLU A 95 23.20 -5.12 -23.40
CA GLU A 95 24.61 -4.74 -23.36
C GLU A 95 25.41 -5.84 -24.05
N GLY A 96 25.58 -5.72 -25.37
CA GLY A 96 26.22 -6.76 -26.18
C GLY A 96 25.31 -7.98 -26.42
N PRO A 97 25.82 -9.22 -26.43
CA PRO A 97 25.01 -10.41 -26.68
C PRO A 97 24.08 -10.78 -25.52
N ASP A 98 24.28 -10.21 -24.34
CA ASP A 98 23.54 -10.56 -23.12
C ASP A 98 22.46 -9.52 -22.78
N ARG A 99 21.34 -10.01 -22.26
CA ARG A 99 20.31 -9.17 -21.65
C ARG A 99 20.62 -8.99 -20.18
N VAL A 100 20.78 -7.74 -19.74
CA VAL A 100 21.06 -7.39 -18.35
C VAL A 100 19.95 -6.51 -17.80
N PRO A 101 19.63 -6.58 -16.49
CA PRO A 101 18.69 -5.64 -15.89
C PRO A 101 19.17 -4.19 -16.04
N SER A 102 18.25 -3.29 -16.41
CA SER A 102 18.46 -1.85 -16.48
C SER A 102 19.05 -1.36 -15.15
N PRO A 103 20.09 -0.51 -15.16
CA PRO A 103 20.60 0.10 -13.93
C PRO A 103 19.56 1.01 -13.27
N GLU A 104 18.57 1.48 -14.03
CA GLU A 104 17.46 2.29 -13.53
C GLU A 104 16.34 1.45 -12.90
N SER A 105 16.36 0.12 -13.06
CA SER A 105 15.35 -0.77 -12.47
C SER A 105 15.58 -0.97 -10.97
N TRP A 106 14.65 -0.48 -10.16
CA TRP A 106 14.68 -0.66 -8.70
C TRP A 106 13.28 -0.75 -8.10
N PHE A 107 13.18 -1.39 -6.93
CA PHE A 107 11.96 -1.54 -6.15
C PHE A 107 12.27 -1.42 -4.66
N VAL A 108 11.40 -0.77 -3.91
CA VAL A 108 11.48 -0.63 -2.44
C VAL A 108 10.12 -0.84 -1.83
N VAL A 109 10.07 -1.61 -0.76
CA VAL A 109 8.92 -1.70 0.13
C VAL A 109 9.34 -1.44 1.57
N ARG A 110 8.62 -0.53 2.23
CA ARG A 110 8.83 -0.16 3.64
C ARG A 110 7.55 -0.38 4.41
N ILE A 111 7.66 -0.91 5.62
CA ILE A 111 6.60 -0.90 6.62
C ILE A 111 7.00 0.13 7.66
N VAL A 112 6.18 1.16 7.79
CA VAL A 112 6.39 2.32 8.65
C VAL A 112 5.35 2.31 9.76
N ASP A 113 5.74 2.57 11.01
CA ASP A 113 4.80 2.73 12.14
C ASP A 113 4.12 4.11 12.16
N GLU A 114 3.26 4.35 13.14
CA GLU A 114 2.50 5.60 13.27
C GLU A 114 3.39 6.82 13.51
N GLU A 115 4.57 6.62 14.09
CA GLU A 115 5.57 7.66 14.32
C GLU A 115 6.43 7.97 13.08
N GLY A 116 6.28 7.22 11.99
CA GLY A 116 7.08 7.39 10.78
C GLY A 116 8.41 6.62 10.81
N THR A 117 8.59 5.66 11.73
CA THR A 117 9.80 4.84 11.84
C THR A 117 9.70 3.61 10.94
N VAL A 118 10.75 3.33 10.17
CA VAL A 118 10.82 2.11 9.36
C VAL A 118 11.04 0.89 10.25
N VAL A 119 10.04 0.01 10.31
CA VAL A 119 10.06 -1.22 11.11
C VAL A 119 10.63 -2.40 10.31
N ARG A 120 10.30 -2.45 9.02
CA ARG A 120 10.80 -3.44 8.05
C ARG A 120 11.00 -2.79 6.69
N GLU A 121 12.00 -3.26 5.98
CA GLU A 121 12.31 -2.79 4.63
C GLU A 121 12.93 -3.95 3.83
N ASP A 122 12.62 -3.99 2.54
CA ASP A 122 13.27 -4.86 1.57
C ASP A 122 13.15 -4.24 0.17
N GLY A 123 13.84 -4.82 -0.81
CA GLY A 123 13.75 -4.33 -2.18
C GLY A 123 14.61 -5.04 -3.21
N TYR A 124 14.71 -4.39 -4.36
CA TYR A 124 15.55 -4.78 -5.50
C TYR A 124 16.31 -3.55 -6.01
N GLY A 125 17.62 -3.70 -6.29
CA GLY A 125 18.41 -2.66 -6.95
C GLY A 125 18.70 -1.44 -6.07
N THR A 126 19.07 -0.32 -6.70
CA THR A 126 19.50 0.89 -5.99
C THR A 126 18.62 2.07 -6.39
N PRO A 127 17.78 2.60 -5.49
CA PRO A 127 17.01 3.80 -5.76
C PRO A 127 17.90 5.01 -6.04
N ALA A 128 17.52 5.83 -7.02
CA ALA A 128 18.26 7.02 -7.38
C ALA A 128 18.39 7.99 -6.19
N GLY A 129 19.63 8.39 -5.87
CA GLY A 129 19.92 9.34 -4.79
C GLY A 129 19.95 8.75 -3.38
N GLU A 130 19.67 7.46 -3.21
CA GLU A 130 19.75 6.78 -1.91
C GLU A 130 21.13 6.12 -1.71
N LYS A 131 21.65 6.18 -0.46
CA LYS A 131 22.94 5.57 -0.12
C LYS A 131 22.71 4.12 0.29
N GLY A 132 22.84 3.20 -0.66
CA GLY A 132 22.69 1.77 -0.42
C GLY A 132 21.79 1.13 -1.47
N GLY A 133 22.05 -0.13 -1.77
CA GLY A 133 21.25 -0.92 -2.70
C GLY A 133 20.72 -2.17 -2.01
N TYR A 134 19.58 -2.63 -2.48
CA TYR A 134 19.00 -3.90 -2.07
C TYR A 134 19.64 -5.05 -2.85
N SER A 135 19.53 -6.24 -2.30
CA SER A 135 19.88 -7.46 -3.04
C SER A 135 19.02 -7.56 -4.30
N ARG A 136 19.45 -8.31 -5.31
CA ARG A 136 18.66 -8.56 -6.53
C ARG A 136 17.54 -9.58 -6.28
N ASN A 137 16.76 -9.35 -5.22
CA ASN A 137 15.64 -10.20 -4.84
C ASN A 137 14.44 -9.87 -5.72
N GLU A 138 14.13 -10.77 -6.66
CA GLU A 138 12.92 -10.64 -7.49
C GLU A 138 11.65 -11.00 -6.71
N LYS A 139 11.78 -11.52 -5.49
CA LYS A 139 10.67 -11.84 -4.60
C LYS A 139 11.09 -11.69 -3.14
N GLY A 140 10.15 -11.28 -2.30
CA GLY A 140 10.39 -11.14 -0.87
C GLY A 140 9.13 -11.19 -0.04
N THR A 141 9.31 -11.29 1.27
CA THR A 141 8.22 -11.29 2.26
C THR A 141 8.68 -10.54 3.50
N LEU A 142 7.91 -9.54 3.90
CA LEU A 142 8.10 -8.79 5.14
C LEU A 142 6.97 -9.15 6.10
N GLU A 143 7.31 -9.36 7.37
CA GLU A 143 6.33 -9.66 8.41
C GLU A 143 6.53 -8.79 9.65
N VAL A 144 5.42 -8.29 10.19
CA VAL A 144 5.35 -7.58 11.48
C VAL A 144 4.35 -8.30 12.37
N PHE A 145 4.81 -8.74 13.54
CA PHE A 145 4.02 -9.54 14.50
C PHE A 145 3.41 -8.70 15.63
N ALA A 146 3.50 -7.38 15.54
CA ALA A 146 2.92 -6.45 16.50
C ALA A 146 1.59 -5.90 15.97
N THR A 147 0.67 -5.63 16.89
CA THR A 147 -0.54 -4.86 16.61
C THR A 147 -0.21 -3.38 16.53
N GLY A 148 -0.95 -2.64 15.70
CA GLY A 148 -0.76 -1.21 15.56
C GLY A 148 -1.20 -0.69 14.21
N THR A 149 -1.08 0.62 14.02
CA THR A 149 -1.29 1.26 12.73
C THR A 149 0.04 1.30 11.98
N TYR A 150 0.03 0.84 10.74
CA TYR A 150 1.19 0.87 9.86
C TYR A 150 0.85 1.50 8.52
N THR A 151 1.86 2.05 7.87
CA THR A 151 1.81 2.43 6.47
C THR A 151 2.77 1.55 5.69
N VAL A 152 2.27 0.85 4.67
CA VAL A 152 3.13 0.15 3.71
C VAL A 152 3.40 1.10 2.55
N GLU A 153 4.64 1.53 2.41
CA GLU A 153 5.10 2.36 1.31
C GLU A 153 5.74 1.49 0.23
N VAL A 154 5.30 1.66 -1.01
CA VAL A 154 5.85 0.94 -2.16
C VAL A 154 6.29 1.94 -3.21
N ARG A 155 7.53 1.81 -3.67
CA ARG A 155 8.14 2.67 -4.69
C ARG A 155 8.92 1.81 -5.67
N PHE A 156 8.77 2.06 -6.96
CA PHE A 156 9.57 1.37 -7.97
C PHE A 156 9.70 2.16 -9.26
N ASN A 157 10.71 1.80 -10.05
CA ASN A 157 11.05 2.42 -11.32
C ASN A 157 11.50 1.35 -12.32
N GLU A 158 10.98 1.41 -13.55
CA GLU A 158 11.20 0.42 -14.60
C GLU A 158 11.01 -1.04 -14.14
N MET A 159 9.95 -1.30 -13.37
CA MET A 159 9.62 -2.65 -12.88
C MET A 159 8.22 -3.06 -13.32
N ILE A 160 8.06 -4.35 -13.61
CA ILE A 160 6.78 -5.04 -13.44
C ILE A 160 6.73 -5.50 -11.99
N ALA A 161 5.67 -5.16 -11.24
CA ALA A 161 5.57 -5.46 -9.82
C ALA A 161 4.20 -6.04 -9.47
N GLU A 162 4.21 -7.11 -8.69
CA GLU A 162 3.05 -7.62 -7.95
C GLU A 162 3.32 -7.47 -6.46
N VAL A 163 2.42 -6.80 -5.74
CA VAL A 163 2.51 -6.61 -4.29
C VAL A 163 1.19 -6.98 -3.65
N VAL A 164 1.26 -7.81 -2.60
CA VAL A 164 0.12 -8.22 -1.79
C VAL A 164 0.40 -7.86 -0.34
N VAL A 165 -0.45 -7.02 0.23
CA VAL A 165 -0.44 -6.65 1.65
C VAL A 165 -1.62 -7.33 2.32
N GLY A 166 -1.41 -8.02 3.43
CA GLY A 166 -2.49 -8.69 4.14
C GLY A 166 -2.24 -8.81 5.64
N THR A 167 -3.31 -8.87 6.43
CA THR A 167 -3.26 -9.21 7.86
C THR A 167 -3.83 -10.60 8.09
N ALA A 168 -3.31 -11.30 9.10
CA ALA A 168 -3.96 -12.51 9.57
C ALA A 168 -5.34 -12.15 10.14
N GLY A 169 -6.39 -12.78 9.63
CA GLY A 169 -7.69 -12.72 10.28
C GLY A 169 -7.64 -13.35 11.68
N PRO A 170 -8.53 -12.98 12.63
CA PRO A 170 -8.58 -13.62 13.94
C PRO A 170 -8.62 -15.16 13.80
N PRO A 171 -7.94 -15.90 14.70
CA PRO A 171 -8.00 -17.35 14.69
C PRO A 171 -9.47 -17.76 14.82
N LEU A 172 -9.94 -18.63 13.92
CA LEU A 172 -11.24 -19.27 14.04
C LEU A 172 -11.27 -20.00 15.38
N MET A 173 -11.93 -19.42 16.37
CA MET A 173 -12.34 -20.19 17.54
C MET A 173 -13.33 -21.23 17.04
N LEU A 174 -12.83 -22.46 16.82
CA LEU A 174 -13.70 -23.62 16.64
C LEU A 174 -14.70 -23.60 17.80
N PRO A 175 -16.02 -23.65 17.54
CA PRO A 175 -16.98 -23.75 18.61
C PRO A 175 -16.61 -24.98 19.43
N SER A 176 -16.32 -24.75 20.72
CA SER A 176 -16.05 -25.82 21.66
C SER A 176 -17.26 -26.75 21.62
N GLN A 177 -17.09 -27.92 21.00
CA GLN A 177 -18.11 -28.96 20.96
C GLN A 177 -18.31 -29.37 22.42
N GLY A 178 -19.37 -28.86 23.04
CA GLY A 178 -19.75 -29.25 24.39
C GLY A 178 -19.89 -30.77 24.43
N SER A 179 -19.12 -31.40 25.31
CA SER A 179 -19.23 -32.83 25.58
C SER A 179 -20.70 -33.15 25.90
N PRO A 180 -21.36 -34.06 25.18
CA PRO A 180 -22.62 -34.61 25.66
C PRO A 180 -22.30 -35.45 26.90
N SER A 181 -22.76 -34.99 28.07
CA SER A 181 -22.84 -35.83 29.26
C SER A 181 -23.79 -36.99 28.96
N ALA A 182 -23.28 -38.21 29.10
CA ALA A 182 -24.07 -39.42 29.26
C ALA A 182 -23.90 -39.91 30.70
#